data_AF-A0A6P8XPT0-F1
#
_entry.id   AF-A0A6P8XPT0-F1
#
_cell.length_a   1.000
_cell.length_b   1.000
_cell.length_c   1.000
_cell.angle_alpha   90.00
_cell.angle_beta   90.00
_cell.angle_gamma   90.00
#
_symmetry.space_group_name_H-M   'P 1'
#
loop_
_entity.id
_entity.type
_entity.pdbx_description
1 polymer ?
#
loop_
_entity_poly.entity_id
_entity_poly.type
_entity_poly.pdbx_seq_one_letter_code
_entity_poly.pdbx_strand_id
1 'polypeptide(L)'
;MRRWNLDIFFCLAAVLMFISQAFGYQSLQYRGHTKHPSLPNHCYYEELELDVPMNETVYPVNQHGYCVHVSCEEDYLLLIKHCEHQNLQSGCFFAPYDYTKPYPDCCEKHICPT
;
A
#
# COMPACT_ATOMS: atom_id res chain seq x y z
N MET A 1 -16.15 -41.60 13.66
CA MET A 1 -16.06 -40.91 12.35
C MET A 1 -16.35 -39.41 12.39
N ARG A 2 -17.05 -38.86 13.41
CA ARG A 2 -17.43 -37.43 13.44
C ARG A 2 -16.36 -36.47 13.99
N ARG A 3 -15.41 -36.98 14.78
CA ARG A 3 -14.35 -36.21 15.47
C ARG A 3 -13.18 -35.86 14.54
N TRP A 4 -12.74 -36.82 13.71
CA TRP A 4 -11.70 -36.64 12.68
C TRP A 4 -12.04 -35.57 11.64
N ASN A 5 -13.31 -35.46 11.24
CA ASN A 5 -13.75 -34.41 10.31
C ASN A 5 -13.69 -33.00 10.94
N LEU A 6 -13.84 -32.91 12.27
CA LEU A 6 -13.74 -31.65 12.99
C LEU A 6 -12.29 -31.19 13.08
N ASP A 7 -11.37 -32.10 13.40
CA ASP A 7 -9.93 -31.82 13.48
C ASP A 7 -9.35 -31.39 12.12
N ILE A 8 -9.75 -32.06 11.03
CA ILE A 8 -9.37 -31.68 9.66
C ILE A 8 -9.90 -30.29 9.30
N PHE A 9 -11.14 -29.97 9.70
CA PHE A 9 -11.73 -28.67 9.44
C PHE A 9 -11.00 -27.55 10.19
N PHE A 10 -10.62 -27.78 11.46
CA PHE A 10 -9.83 -26.82 12.23
C PHE A 10 -8.43 -26.59 11.63
N CYS A 11 -7.76 -27.64 11.17
CA CYS A 11 -6.46 -27.52 10.51
C CYS A 11 -6.55 -26.75 9.19
N LEU A 12 -7.55 -27.04 8.34
CA LEU A 12 -7.75 -26.32 7.08
C LEU A 12 -8.08 -24.84 7.32
N ALA A 13 -8.93 -24.53 8.31
CA ALA A 13 -9.26 -23.15 8.66
C ALA A 13 -8.03 -22.38 9.16
N ALA A 14 -7.18 -23.00 9.98
CA ALA A 14 -5.93 -22.40 10.45
C ALA A 14 -4.98 -22.10 9.29
N VAL A 15 -4.77 -23.06 8.38
CA VAL A 15 -3.90 -22.88 7.20
C VAL A 15 -4.40 -21.72 6.31
N LEU A 16 -5.72 -21.63 6.08
CA LEU A 16 -6.30 -20.54 5.30
C LEU A 16 -6.11 -19.17 5.95
N MET A 17 -6.19 -19.06 7.28
CA MET A 17 -5.90 -17.82 8.01
C MET A 17 -4.42 -17.41 7.95
N PHE A 18 -3.48 -18.35 7.89
CA PHE A 18 -2.06 -18.02 7.74
C PHE A 18 -1.72 -17.53 6.33
N ILE A 19 -2.38 -18.09 5.31
CA ILE A 19 -2.15 -17.74 3.91
C ILE A 19 -2.62 -16.30 3.60
N SER A 20 -3.71 -15.81 4.20
CA SER A 20 -4.23 -14.47 3.92
C SER A 20 -3.28 -13.34 4.34
N GLN A 21 -2.40 -13.57 5.31
CA GLN A 21 -1.41 -12.57 5.74
C GLN A 21 -0.24 -12.43 4.75
N ALA A 22 -0.03 -13.42 3.87
CA ALA A 22 1.07 -13.43 2.91
C ALA A 22 0.76 -12.66 1.61
N PHE A 23 -0.51 -12.35 1.33
CA PHE A 23 -0.94 -11.69 0.08
C PHE A 23 -1.18 -10.18 0.22
N GLY A 24 -0.76 -9.57 1.34
CA GLY A 24 -1.08 -8.17 1.68
C GLY A 24 -0.28 -7.08 0.95
N TYR A 25 0.69 -7.40 0.10
CA TYR A 25 1.51 -6.41 -0.60
C TYR A 25 0.86 -6.00 -1.93
N GLN A 26 -0.35 -5.47 -1.87
CA GLN A 26 -0.96 -4.85 -3.04
C GLN A 26 -0.30 -3.47 -3.22
N SER A 27 0.22 -3.20 -4.43
CA SER A 27 0.78 -1.89 -4.79
C SER A 27 -0.28 -0.78 -4.74
N LEU A 28 -1.56 -1.13 -4.68
CA LEU A 28 -2.69 -0.22 -4.50
C LEU A 28 -3.51 -0.65 -3.29
N GLN A 29 -3.67 0.26 -2.34
CA GLN A 29 -4.52 0.09 -1.17
C GLN A 29 -5.74 1.00 -1.28
N TYR A 30 -6.89 0.47 -0.84
CA TYR A 30 -8.17 1.18 -0.85
C TYR A 30 -8.60 1.38 0.61
N ARG A 31 -8.93 2.60 0.99
CA ARG A 31 -9.42 2.90 2.33
C ARG A 31 -10.69 3.75 2.28
N GLY A 32 -11.80 3.17 2.72
CA GLY A 32 -13.05 3.89 2.88
C GLY A 32 -13.15 4.59 4.23
N HIS A 33 -14.20 5.39 4.41
CA HIS A 33 -14.47 6.15 5.64
C HIS A 33 -13.34 7.11 6.05
N THR A 34 -12.58 7.62 5.08
CA THR A 34 -11.44 8.50 5.34
C THR A 34 -11.81 9.98 5.36
N LYS A 35 -13.09 10.30 5.58
CA LYS A 35 -13.56 11.69 5.57
C LYS A 35 -12.83 12.52 6.63
N HIS A 36 -12.30 13.67 6.22
CA HIS A 36 -11.62 14.56 7.14
C HIS A 36 -12.60 15.12 8.20
N PRO A 37 -12.23 15.17 9.50
CA PRO A 37 -13.13 15.57 10.58
C PRO A 37 -13.59 17.04 10.53
N SER A 38 -12.70 17.98 10.16
CA SER A 38 -13.00 19.41 10.10
C SER A 38 -13.04 20.03 8.68
N LEU A 39 -12.26 19.52 7.72
CA LEU A 39 -12.21 20.02 6.35
C LEU A 39 -13.29 19.36 5.48
N PRO A 40 -14.26 20.12 4.94
CA PRO A 40 -15.23 19.58 4.00
C PRO A 40 -14.55 19.21 2.67
N ASN A 41 -15.06 18.19 1.97
CA ASN A 41 -14.54 17.71 0.69
C ASN A 41 -13.05 17.32 0.71
N HIS A 42 -12.58 16.78 1.83
CA HIS A 42 -11.24 16.22 1.96
C HIS A 42 -11.31 14.82 2.55
N CYS A 43 -10.42 13.95 2.09
CA CYS A 43 -10.03 12.76 2.82
C CYS A 43 -8.85 13.11 3.75
N TYR A 44 -8.68 12.31 4.80
CA TYR A 44 -7.58 12.39 5.74
C TYR A 44 -6.81 11.07 5.74
N TYR A 45 -5.52 11.14 5.46
CA TYR A 45 -4.62 9.98 5.54
C TYR A 45 -3.86 10.01 6.86
N GLU A 46 -4.37 9.23 7.83
CA GLU A 46 -3.91 9.25 9.22
C GLU A 46 -2.41 8.97 9.38
N GLU A 47 -1.84 8.03 8.63
CA GLU A 47 -0.43 7.64 8.76
C GLU A 47 0.55 8.74 8.39
N LEU A 48 0.17 9.63 7.49
CA LEU A 48 1.01 10.74 7.03
C LEU A 48 0.54 12.10 7.53
N GLU A 49 -0.54 12.11 8.34
CA GLU A 49 -1.25 13.33 8.73
C GLU A 49 -1.53 14.24 7.53
N LEU A 50 -2.00 13.63 6.42
CA LEU A 50 -2.10 14.27 5.12
C LEU A 50 -3.56 14.52 4.73
N ASP A 51 -3.86 15.78 4.43
CA ASP A 51 -5.12 16.20 3.85
C ASP A 51 -5.10 16.00 2.34
N VAL A 52 -6.10 15.30 1.81
CA VAL A 52 -6.21 15.01 0.37
C VAL A 52 -7.54 15.58 -0.14
N PRO A 53 -7.53 16.61 -0.99
CA PRO A 53 -8.76 17.17 -1.53
C PRO A 53 -9.53 16.16 -2.38
N MET A 54 -10.86 16.24 -2.33
CA MET A 54 -11.75 15.38 -3.12
C MET A 54 -11.46 15.52 -4.62
N ASN A 55 -11.41 14.40 -5.32
CA ASN A 55 -11.07 14.24 -6.73
C ASN A 55 -9.68 14.78 -7.12
N GLU A 56 -8.78 14.94 -6.14
CA GLU A 56 -7.40 15.34 -6.38
C GLU A 56 -6.42 14.23 -5.97
N THR A 57 -5.19 14.36 -6.46
CA THR A 57 -4.08 13.47 -6.14
C THR A 57 -2.93 14.25 -5.55
N VAL A 58 -2.39 13.76 -4.45
CA VAL A 58 -1.26 14.33 -3.73
C VAL A 58 -0.07 13.36 -3.75
N TYR A 59 1.12 13.93 -3.89
CA TYR A 59 2.39 13.22 -3.93
C TYR A 59 3.24 13.69 -2.74
N PRO A 60 3.07 13.10 -1.55
CA PRO A 60 3.83 13.51 -0.37
C PRO A 60 5.33 13.32 -0.59
N VAL A 61 6.12 14.31 -0.15
CA VAL A 61 7.58 14.29 -0.17
C VAL A 61 8.13 14.42 1.24
N ASN A 62 9.37 13.99 1.45
CA ASN A 62 10.08 13.97 2.74
C ASN A 62 9.41 13.07 3.80
N GLN A 63 8.60 12.10 3.37
CA GLN A 63 7.98 11.11 4.25
C GLN A 63 8.79 9.81 4.20
N HIS A 64 9.65 9.60 5.20
CA HIS A 64 10.50 8.42 5.26
C HIS A 64 9.68 7.14 5.36
N GLY A 65 9.93 6.19 4.44
CA GLY A 65 9.17 4.95 4.34
C GLY A 65 7.91 5.04 3.47
N TYR A 66 7.56 6.23 2.99
CA TYR A 66 6.38 6.46 2.15
C TYR A 66 6.77 7.11 0.83
N CYS A 67 6.80 6.31 -0.23
CA CYS A 67 6.83 6.78 -1.61
C CYS A 67 5.52 6.33 -2.26
N VAL A 68 4.53 7.22 -2.24
CA VAL A 68 3.15 6.92 -2.64
C VAL A 68 2.56 8.03 -3.50
N HIS A 69 1.58 7.69 -4.33
CA HIS A 69 0.57 8.65 -4.76
C HIS A 69 -0.72 8.37 -3.99
N VAL A 70 -1.39 9.43 -3.55
CA VAL A 70 -2.63 9.32 -2.78
C VAL A 70 -3.72 10.13 -3.47
N SER A 71 -4.85 9.51 -3.82
CA SER A 71 -6.03 10.22 -4.32
C SER A 71 -7.22 10.03 -3.40
N CYS A 72 -8.10 11.04 -3.35
CA CYS A 72 -9.38 10.98 -2.64
C CYS A 72 -10.48 10.96 -3.69
N GLU A 73 -11.14 9.83 -3.89
CA GLU A 73 -12.25 9.68 -4.82
C GLU A 73 -13.59 9.95 -4.11
N GLU A 74 -14.68 9.92 -4.89
CA GLU A 74 -16.05 9.98 -4.40
C GLU A 74 -16.30 9.02 -3.21
N ASP A 75 -17.28 9.37 -2.37
CA ASP A 75 -17.58 8.68 -1.11
C ASP A 75 -16.43 8.65 -0.09
N TYR A 76 -15.44 9.55 -0.22
CA TYR A 76 -14.27 9.65 0.66
C TYR A 76 -13.45 8.35 0.67
N LEU A 77 -13.26 7.79 -0.51
CA LEU A 77 -12.41 6.63 -0.77
C LEU A 77 -10.98 7.09 -1.05
N LEU A 78 -10.06 6.77 -0.14
CA LEU A 78 -8.65 7.05 -0.32
C LEU A 78 -7.98 5.90 -1.09
N LEU A 79 -7.37 6.24 -2.22
CA LEU A 79 -6.54 5.33 -3.02
C LEU A 79 -5.08 5.63 -2.73
N ILE A 80 -4.33 4.64 -2.23
CA ILE A 80 -2.91 4.80 -1.91
C ILE A 80 -2.11 3.84 -2.80
N LYS A 81 -1.39 4.38 -3.78
CA LYS A 81 -0.52 3.58 -4.65
C LYS A 81 0.93 3.67 -4.17
N HIS A 82 1.50 2.54 -3.84
CA HIS A 82 2.92 2.36 -3.52
C HIS A 82 3.73 2.03 -4.77
N CYS A 83 5.06 2.10 -4.65
CA CYS A 83 5.96 1.55 -5.65
C CYS A 83 5.66 0.06 -5.90
N GLU A 84 5.70 -0.34 -7.17
CA GLU A 84 5.50 -1.73 -7.54
C GLU A 84 6.74 -2.53 -7.13
N HIS A 85 6.53 -3.64 -6.43
CA HIS A 85 7.61 -4.56 -6.15
C HIS A 85 7.93 -5.35 -7.43
N GLN A 86 9.16 -5.22 -7.92
CA GLN A 86 9.62 -5.91 -9.12
C GLN A 86 10.67 -6.96 -8.77
N ASN A 87 10.65 -8.09 -9.46
CA ASN A 87 11.69 -9.11 -9.31
C ASN A 87 12.99 -8.61 -9.96
N LEU A 88 14.07 -8.58 -9.20
CA LEU A 88 15.41 -8.28 -9.74
C LEU A 88 15.90 -9.44 -10.61
N GLN A 89 16.49 -9.10 -11.75
CA GLN A 89 17.29 -10.04 -12.54
C GLN A 89 18.64 -10.28 -11.86
N SER A 90 19.23 -11.46 -12.10
CA SER A 90 20.57 -11.82 -11.59
C SER A 90 21.61 -10.76 -11.98
N GLY A 91 22.39 -10.29 -11.01
CA GLY A 91 23.42 -9.27 -11.19
C GLY A 91 22.93 -7.82 -11.10
N CYS A 92 21.62 -7.58 -11.00
CA CYS A 92 21.06 -6.25 -10.74
C CYS A 92 20.93 -5.99 -9.23
N PHE A 93 20.91 -4.71 -8.86
CA PHE A 93 20.64 -4.28 -7.48
C PHE A 93 19.67 -3.08 -7.45
N PHE A 94 19.00 -2.91 -6.31
CA PHE A 94 18.16 -1.74 -6.05
C PHE A 94 19.00 -0.57 -5.57
N ALA A 95 18.83 0.59 -6.21
CA ALA A 95 19.24 1.86 -5.65
C ALA A 95 18.28 2.25 -4.51
N PRO A 96 18.75 2.97 -3.47
CA PRO A 96 17.90 3.40 -2.38
C PRO A 96 16.79 4.34 -2.85
N TYR A 97 15.69 4.35 -2.11
CA TYR A 97 14.60 5.32 -2.27
C TYR A 97 15.10 6.76 -2.07
N ASP A 98 14.54 7.68 -2.85
CA ASP A 98 14.81 9.12 -2.74
C ASP A 98 13.53 9.86 -2.33
N TYR A 99 13.23 9.85 -1.02
CA TYR A 99 12.01 10.45 -0.47
C TYR A 99 11.93 11.98 -0.66
N THR A 100 12.99 12.64 -1.14
CA THR A 100 12.95 14.07 -1.47
C THR A 100 12.17 14.35 -2.76
N LYS A 101 11.86 13.31 -3.53
CA LYS A 101 11.14 13.39 -4.80
C LYS A 101 9.71 12.87 -4.66
N PRO A 102 8.78 13.36 -5.51
CA PRO A 102 7.42 12.81 -5.56
C PRO A 102 7.43 11.42 -6.20
N TYR A 103 6.39 10.62 -5.94
CA TYR A 103 6.14 9.41 -6.71
C TYR A 103 5.92 9.77 -8.19
N PRO A 104 6.45 8.99 -9.16
CA PRO A 104 7.20 7.74 -9.02
C PRO A 104 8.71 7.90 -8.86
N ASP A 105 9.24 9.12 -8.86
CA ASP A 105 10.68 9.40 -8.87
C ASP A 105 11.39 9.04 -7.55
N CYS A 106 10.65 8.95 -6.44
CA CYS A 106 11.16 8.45 -5.17
C CYS A 106 11.33 6.93 -5.10
N CYS A 107 10.76 6.16 -6.03
CA CYS A 107 10.84 4.70 -6.01
C CYS A 107 12.27 4.20 -6.22
N GLU A 108 12.56 3.01 -5.68
CA GLU A 108 13.83 2.33 -5.93
C GLU A 108 14.06 2.11 -7.43
N LYS A 109 15.29 2.36 -7.88
CA LYS A 109 15.68 2.18 -9.29
C LYS A 109 16.52 0.93 -9.43
N HIS A 110 16.33 0.21 -10.53
CA HIS A 110 17.15 -0.96 -10.82
C HIS A 110 18.42 -0.51 -11.52
N ILE A 111 19.57 -0.90 -10.97
CA ILE A 111 20.85 -0.70 -11.61
C ILE A 111 21.38 -2.08 -11.99
N CYS A 112 21.51 -2.31 -13.30
CA CYS A 112 22.03 -3.54 -13.87
C CYS A 112 23.35 -3.25 -14.59
N PRO A 113 24.34 -4.17 -14.52
CA PRO A 113 25.53 -4.08 -15.36
C PRO A 113 25.11 -4.12 -16.83
N THR A 114 25.76 -3.26 -17.62
CA THR A 114 25.48 -3.10 -19.06
C THR A 114 26.12 -4.21 -19.88
#